data_AF-A0A2D4HWR5-F1
#
_entry.id   AF-A0A2D4HWR5-F1
#
_cell.length_a   1.000
_cell.length_b   1.000
_cell.length_c   1.000
_cell.angle_alpha   90.00
_cell.angle_beta   90.00
_cell.angle_gamma   90.00
#
_symmetry.space_group_name_H-M   'P 1'
#
loop_
_entity.id
_entity.type
_entity.pdbx_description
1 polymer ?
#
loop_
_entity_poly.entity_id
_entity_poly.type
_entity_poly.pdbx_seq_one_letter_code
_entity_poly.pdbx_strand_id
1 'polypeptide(L)'
;VHGGTAPEASLLSVIVGMGNRVTRGDFEWVFTDQPHTQRRKEILARYPAIKSLMGSDPNLKWIVTGMVLTQLLACYLVRNLAWKWVIFWAYSLGGCINHSITLAIHDISHNVAFGNKQTRWNRWFAVFANLPVGLPYSASFKKYHIDHHRYLGGDYLDVDIPTDFEGWFFCTPFRKLIWIAIQPFAYSLRPLYVNPKAITEMEIFNALVQFSIDLAIYYLWGWKP
;
A
#
# COMPACT_ATOMS: atom_id res chain seq x y z
N VAL A 1 45.75 41.69 17.37
CA VAL A 1 45.80 40.40 18.12
C VAL A 1 44.40 40.14 18.67
N HIS A 2 43.71 39.17 18.08
CA HIS A 2 42.82 38.18 18.72
C HIS A 2 42.07 37.45 17.61
N GLY A 3 42.68 36.36 17.13
CA GLY A 3 42.02 35.37 16.31
C GLY A 3 41.09 34.54 17.18
N GLY A 4 39.83 34.41 16.76
CA GLY A 4 38.89 33.43 17.26
C GLY A 4 38.61 32.43 16.15
N THR A 5 39.16 31.23 16.28
CA THR A 5 38.85 30.08 15.44
C THR A 5 37.40 29.65 15.71
N ALA A 6 36.57 29.64 14.67
CA ALA A 6 35.27 28.97 14.74
C ALA A 6 35.48 27.47 15.04
N PRO A 7 34.68 26.84 15.91
CA PRO A 7 34.83 25.42 16.16
C PRO A 7 34.42 24.65 14.91
N GLU A 8 35.32 23.83 14.38
CA GLU A 8 34.99 22.80 13.40
C GLU A 8 33.96 21.86 14.01
N ALA A 9 32.69 22.05 13.64
CA ALA A 9 31.66 21.06 13.88
C ALA A 9 32.08 19.79 13.13
N SER A 10 32.48 18.75 13.87
CA SER A 10 32.85 17.47 13.24
C SER A 10 31.70 17.00 12.34
N LEU A 11 32.02 16.43 11.19
CA LEU A 11 31.04 15.83 10.27
C LEU A 11 30.08 14.86 10.99
N LEU A 12 30.57 14.20 12.06
CA LEU A 12 29.76 13.36 12.96
C LEU A 12 28.67 14.16 13.70
N SER A 13 28.95 15.38 14.18
CA SER A 13 27.97 16.24 14.85
C SER A 13 26.87 16.75 13.90
N VAL A 14 27.23 17.00 12.64
CA VAL A 14 26.28 17.40 11.58
C VAL A 14 25.40 16.22 11.19
N ILE A 15 25.97 15.02 11.01
CA ILE A 15 25.22 13.81 10.68
C ILE A 15 24.27 13.37 11.81
N VAL A 16 24.66 13.55 13.07
CA VAL A 16 23.82 13.21 14.24
C VAL A 16 22.71 14.25 14.48
N GLY A 17 22.91 15.51 14.07
CA GLY A 17 21.97 16.62 14.30
C GLY A 17 20.86 16.80 13.25
N MET A 18 20.90 16.10 12.11
CA MET A 18 19.98 16.32 10.98
C MET A 18 18.61 15.60 11.10
N GLY A 19 18.31 14.98 12.23
CA GLY A 19 16.99 14.40 12.49
C GLY A 19 16.06 15.39 13.16
N ASN A 20 14.88 15.66 12.58
CA ASN A 20 13.81 16.36 13.29
C ASN A 20 13.54 15.65 14.62
N ARG A 21 13.71 16.35 15.74
CA ARG A 21 13.38 15.84 17.07
C ARG A 21 11.87 15.90 17.24
N VAL A 22 11.26 14.78 17.60
CA VAL A 22 9.83 14.74 17.95
C VAL A 22 9.65 15.58 19.23
N THR A 23 8.91 16.68 19.13
CA THR A 23 8.69 17.63 20.24
C THR A 23 7.41 17.35 21.03
N ARG A 24 6.51 16.52 20.49
CA ARG A 24 5.22 16.14 21.09
C ARG A 24 5.18 14.65 21.45
N GLY A 25 4.52 14.33 22.56
CA GLY A 25 4.30 12.95 23.00
C GLY A 25 2.95 12.38 22.56
N ASP A 26 2.12 13.18 21.88
CA ASP A 26 0.74 12.91 21.53
C ASP A 26 0.44 13.25 20.05
N PHE A 27 -0.72 12.79 19.57
CA PHE A 27 -1.23 13.17 18.25
C PHE A 27 -1.64 14.64 18.19
N GLU A 28 -1.47 15.24 17.02
CA GLU A 28 -2.04 16.55 16.72
C GLU A 28 -3.48 16.41 16.25
N TRP A 29 -4.40 17.00 17.01
CA TRP A 29 -5.83 16.99 16.69
C TRP A 29 -6.22 18.22 15.90
N VAL A 30 -6.81 18.00 14.72
CA VAL A 30 -7.29 19.06 13.84
C VAL A 30 -8.80 18.89 13.63
N PHE A 31 -9.57 19.95 13.87
CA PHE A 31 -11.04 19.92 13.81
C PHE A 31 -11.62 20.52 12.52
N THR A 32 -10.78 20.83 11.54
CA THR A 32 -11.22 21.25 10.20
C THR A 32 -11.57 20.03 9.37
N ASP A 33 -12.55 20.18 8.47
CA ASP A 33 -12.89 19.14 7.49
C ASP A 33 -11.68 18.70 6.65
N GLN A 34 -11.74 17.47 6.13
CA GLN A 34 -10.66 16.93 5.32
C GLN A 34 -10.36 17.82 4.09
N PRO A 35 -9.07 18.08 3.78
CA PRO A 35 -8.69 19.08 2.79
C PRO A 35 -9.08 18.70 1.36
N HIS A 36 -9.30 17.41 1.07
CA HIS A 36 -9.57 16.92 -0.28
C HIS A 36 -10.85 17.50 -0.90
N THR A 37 -11.91 17.65 -0.11
CA THR A 37 -13.20 18.18 -0.60
C THR A 37 -13.06 19.63 -1.04
N GLN A 38 -12.44 20.45 -0.20
CA GLN A 38 -12.25 21.88 -0.48
C GLN A 38 -11.27 22.09 -1.63
N ARG A 39 -10.11 21.40 -1.61
CA ARG A 39 -9.14 21.46 -2.70
C ARG A 39 -9.74 21.03 -4.04
N ARG A 40 -10.58 20.00 -4.06
CA ARG A 40 -11.29 19.58 -5.29
C ARG A 40 -12.17 20.70 -5.83
N LYS A 41 -12.93 21.40 -4.98
CA LYS A 41 -13.78 22.53 -5.40
C LYS A 41 -12.96 23.65 -6.01
N GLU A 42 -11.87 24.03 -5.35
CA GLU A 42 -10.96 25.09 -5.79
C GLU A 42 -10.28 24.75 -7.12
N ILE A 43 -9.78 23.52 -7.27
CA ILE A 43 -9.15 23.04 -8.50
C ILE A 43 -10.17 23.04 -9.65
N LEU A 44 -11.39 22.56 -9.43
CA LEU A 44 -12.42 22.53 -10.48
C LEU A 44 -12.93 23.93 -10.85
N ALA A 45 -12.97 24.87 -9.90
CA ALA A 45 -13.31 26.25 -10.18
C ALA A 45 -12.24 26.94 -11.05
N ARG A 46 -10.96 26.68 -10.75
CA ARG A 46 -9.83 27.27 -11.48
C ARG A 46 -9.55 26.58 -12.82
N TYR A 47 -9.79 25.27 -12.90
CA TYR A 47 -9.51 24.44 -14.08
C TYR A 47 -10.69 23.51 -14.42
N PRO A 48 -11.81 24.05 -14.95
CA PRO A 48 -13.01 23.27 -15.23
C PRO A 48 -12.80 22.09 -16.19
N ALA A 49 -11.82 22.21 -17.10
CA ALA A 49 -11.44 21.16 -18.04
C ALA A 49 -11.06 19.84 -17.36
N ILE A 50 -10.55 19.87 -16.11
CA ILE A 50 -10.20 18.65 -15.36
C ILE A 50 -11.42 17.75 -15.16
N LYS A 51 -12.64 18.32 -15.11
CA LYS A 51 -13.87 17.54 -14.93
C LYS A 51 -14.07 16.50 -16.03
N SER A 52 -13.61 16.74 -17.25
CA SER A 52 -13.71 15.75 -18.34
C SER A 52 -12.75 14.56 -18.16
N LEU A 53 -11.69 14.73 -17.37
CA LEU A 53 -10.72 13.67 -17.04
C LEU A 53 -11.16 12.82 -15.84
N MET A 54 -12.18 13.25 -15.10
CA MET A 54 -12.72 12.50 -13.95
C MET A 54 -13.58 11.34 -14.43
N GLY A 55 -12.97 10.16 -14.62
CA GLY A 55 -13.69 8.97 -15.07
C GLY A 55 -12.93 7.69 -14.79
N SER A 56 -13.44 6.60 -15.37
CA SER A 56 -12.73 5.32 -15.42
C SER A 56 -11.61 5.37 -16.45
N ASP A 57 -10.49 4.69 -16.18
CA ASP A 57 -9.43 4.48 -17.16
C ASP A 57 -9.66 3.14 -17.91
N PRO A 58 -9.97 3.16 -19.21
CA PRO A 58 -10.20 1.94 -19.99
C PRO A 58 -8.92 1.10 -20.18
N ASN A 59 -7.73 1.68 -20.02
CA ASN A 59 -6.44 0.99 -20.22
C ASN A 59 -5.99 0.21 -19.00
N LEU A 60 -6.39 0.64 -17.79
CA LEU A 60 -5.97 0.05 -16.53
C LEU A 60 -6.17 -1.48 -16.50
N LYS A 61 -7.30 -1.98 -16.99
CA LYS A 61 -7.60 -3.43 -17.03
C LYS A 61 -6.61 -4.23 -17.89
N TRP A 62 -6.12 -3.65 -18.99
CA TRP A 62 -5.17 -4.32 -19.88
C TRP A 62 -3.76 -4.31 -19.29
N ILE A 63 -3.35 -3.18 -18.70
CA ILE A 63 -2.05 -3.05 -18.03
C ILE A 63 -1.98 -4.04 -16.86
N VAL A 64 -3.01 -4.08 -16.01
CA VAL A 64 -3.09 -5.00 -14.87
C VAL A 64 -3.10 -6.45 -15.32
N THR A 65 -3.84 -6.78 -16.38
CA THR A 65 -3.82 -8.13 -16.95
C THR A 65 -2.43 -8.52 -17.43
N GLY A 66 -1.73 -7.62 -18.12
CA GLY A 66 -0.34 -7.83 -18.53
C GLY A 66 0.59 -8.07 -17.34
N MET A 67 0.47 -7.29 -16.26
CA MET A 67 1.26 -7.47 -15.04
C MET A 67 1.00 -8.82 -14.37
N VAL A 68 -0.26 -9.24 -14.24
CA VAL A 68 -0.63 -10.54 -13.66
C VAL A 68 -0.04 -11.69 -14.47
N LEU A 69 -0.24 -11.67 -15.79
CA LEU A 69 0.29 -12.71 -16.68
C LEU A 69 1.83 -12.73 -16.67
N THR A 70 2.48 -11.57 -16.59
CA THR A 70 3.93 -11.48 -16.49
C THR A 70 4.45 -12.12 -15.21
N GLN A 71 3.80 -11.88 -14.06
CA GLN A 71 4.21 -12.51 -12.80
C GLN A 71 3.99 -14.03 -12.81
N LEU A 72 2.86 -14.50 -13.33
CA LEU A 72 2.59 -15.95 -13.44
C LEU A 72 3.60 -16.64 -14.38
N LEU A 73 3.95 -15.99 -15.49
CA LEU A 73 5.00 -16.47 -16.39
C LEU A 73 6.37 -16.45 -15.70
N ALA A 74 6.71 -15.36 -15.01
CA ALA A 74 7.98 -15.23 -14.29
C ALA A 74 8.13 -16.34 -13.25
N CYS A 75 7.07 -16.62 -12.47
CA CYS A 75 6.99 -17.75 -11.56
C CYS A 75 7.36 -19.06 -12.28
N TYR A 76 6.66 -19.40 -13.37
CA TYR A 76 7.01 -20.58 -14.15
C TYR A 76 8.48 -20.60 -14.60
N LEU A 77 9.02 -19.50 -15.10
CA LEU A 77 10.39 -19.44 -15.62
C LEU A 77 11.48 -19.63 -14.56
N VAL A 78 11.24 -19.22 -13.30
CA VAL A 78 12.26 -19.26 -12.24
C VAL A 78 12.30 -20.57 -11.44
N ARG A 79 11.30 -21.44 -11.54
CA ARG A 79 11.14 -22.69 -10.75
C ARG A 79 12.40 -23.56 -10.61
N ASN A 80 13.16 -23.68 -11.70
CA ASN A 80 14.36 -24.54 -11.76
C ASN A 80 15.66 -23.81 -11.41
N LEU A 81 15.64 -22.49 -11.20
CA LEU A 81 16.82 -21.70 -10.89
C LEU A 81 17.29 -21.93 -9.44
N ALA A 82 18.59 -21.79 -9.16
CA ALA A 82 19.07 -21.81 -7.77
C ALA A 82 18.42 -20.69 -6.94
N TRP A 83 18.21 -20.92 -5.63
CA TRP A 83 17.53 -19.96 -4.73
C TRP A 83 18.07 -18.53 -4.81
N LYS A 84 19.39 -18.35 -4.94
CA LYS A 84 20.00 -17.02 -5.10
C LYS A 84 19.42 -16.23 -6.30
N TRP A 85 19.12 -16.93 -7.39
CA TRP A 85 18.54 -16.33 -8.60
C TRP A 85 17.04 -16.11 -8.47
N VAL A 86 16.33 -17.02 -7.80
CA VAL A 86 14.91 -16.82 -7.45
C VAL A 86 14.76 -15.56 -6.60
N ILE A 87 15.57 -15.41 -5.54
CA ILE A 87 15.57 -14.22 -4.66
C ILE A 87 15.92 -12.96 -5.46
N PHE A 88 16.95 -13.00 -6.31
CA PHE A 88 17.34 -11.87 -7.15
C PHE A 88 16.20 -11.38 -8.06
N TRP A 89 15.54 -12.30 -8.77
CA TRP A 89 14.42 -11.96 -9.66
C TRP A 89 13.16 -11.56 -8.90
N ALA A 90 12.85 -12.24 -7.79
CA ALA A 90 11.74 -11.90 -6.93
C ALA A 90 11.88 -10.47 -6.37
N TYR A 91 13.09 -10.04 -6.00
CA TYR A 91 13.32 -8.67 -5.54
C TYR A 91 13.30 -7.65 -6.68
N SER A 92 14.11 -7.89 -7.72
CA SER A 92 14.39 -6.87 -8.75
C SER A 92 13.24 -6.67 -9.72
N LEU A 93 12.54 -7.75 -10.11
CA LEU A 93 11.43 -7.73 -11.06
C LEU A 93 10.10 -7.97 -10.36
N GLY A 94 10.02 -9.06 -9.58
CA GLY A 94 8.81 -9.46 -8.89
C GLY A 94 8.30 -8.39 -7.92
N GLY A 95 9.20 -7.79 -7.13
CA GLY A 95 8.88 -6.74 -6.17
C GLY A 95 8.37 -5.47 -6.85
N CYS A 96 9.01 -5.05 -7.94
CA CYS A 96 8.58 -3.88 -8.72
C CYS A 96 7.18 -4.08 -9.31
N ILE A 97 6.92 -5.24 -9.93
CA ILE A 97 5.60 -5.51 -10.51
C ILE A 97 4.55 -5.69 -9.40
N ASN A 98 4.88 -6.37 -8.29
CA ASN A 98 3.94 -6.49 -7.17
C ASN A 98 3.60 -5.15 -6.54
N HIS A 99 4.56 -4.24 -6.38
CA HIS A 99 4.27 -2.89 -5.92
C HIS A 99 3.28 -2.18 -6.86
N SER A 100 3.53 -2.24 -8.17
CA SER A 100 2.61 -1.70 -9.18
C SER A 100 1.21 -2.35 -9.12
N ILE A 101 1.14 -3.67 -8.93
CA ILE A 101 -0.13 -4.39 -8.75
C ILE A 101 -0.87 -3.91 -7.49
N THR A 102 -0.19 -3.70 -6.37
CA THR A 102 -0.83 -3.20 -5.15
C THR A 102 -1.42 -1.80 -5.33
N LEU A 103 -0.74 -0.92 -6.08
CA LEU A 103 -1.28 0.38 -6.47
C LEU A 103 -2.45 0.26 -7.45
N ALA A 104 -2.38 -0.69 -8.38
CA ALA A 104 -3.50 -0.95 -9.26
C ALA A 104 -4.74 -1.47 -8.51
N ILE A 105 -4.57 -2.35 -7.52
CA ILE A 105 -5.65 -2.78 -6.62
C ILE A 105 -6.23 -1.57 -5.87
N HIS A 106 -5.38 -0.63 -5.44
CA HIS A 106 -5.82 0.65 -4.89
C HIS A 106 -6.76 1.40 -5.85
N ASP A 107 -6.38 1.59 -7.10
CA ASP A 107 -7.21 2.30 -8.07
C ASP A 107 -8.48 1.53 -8.45
N ILE A 108 -8.40 0.20 -8.55
CA ILE A 108 -9.57 -0.66 -8.78
C ILE A 108 -10.55 -0.58 -7.60
N SER A 109 -10.04 -0.39 -6.37
CA SER A 109 -10.89 -0.21 -5.19
C SER A 109 -11.77 1.05 -5.30
N HIS A 110 -11.27 2.09 -5.98
CA HIS A 110 -11.99 3.31 -6.37
C HIS A 110 -12.86 3.16 -7.62
N ASN A 111 -13.01 1.93 -8.12
CA ASN A 111 -13.76 1.57 -9.33
C ASN A 111 -13.18 2.17 -10.62
N VAL A 112 -11.89 2.50 -10.68
CA VAL A 112 -11.27 3.16 -11.83
C VAL A 112 -11.27 2.28 -13.09
N ALA A 113 -11.17 0.95 -12.96
CA ALA A 113 -11.02 0.06 -14.11
C ALA A 113 -12.31 -0.10 -14.95
N PHE A 114 -13.49 -0.15 -14.31
CA PHE A 114 -14.78 -0.33 -15.02
C PHE A 114 -15.82 0.76 -14.72
N GLY A 115 -15.50 1.69 -13.82
CA GLY A 115 -16.39 2.76 -13.38
C GLY A 115 -17.43 2.33 -12.34
N ASN A 116 -18.09 3.33 -11.74
CA ASN A 116 -19.02 3.16 -10.62
C ASN A 116 -20.32 2.41 -10.97
N LYS A 117 -20.71 2.38 -12.25
CA LYS A 117 -21.86 1.58 -12.71
C LYS A 117 -21.58 0.07 -12.69
N GLN A 118 -20.30 -0.31 -12.69
CA GLN A 118 -19.83 -1.69 -12.81
C GLN A 118 -18.98 -2.09 -11.60
N THR A 119 -19.40 -1.68 -10.40
CA THR A 119 -18.68 -1.95 -9.15
C THR A 119 -18.39 -3.45 -8.93
N ARG A 120 -19.29 -4.35 -9.34
CA ARG A 120 -19.07 -5.80 -9.24
C ARG A 120 -17.87 -6.23 -10.09
N TRP A 121 -17.77 -5.77 -11.34
CA TRP A 121 -16.64 -6.07 -12.22
C TRP A 121 -15.30 -5.61 -11.65
N ASN A 122 -15.26 -4.43 -11.02
CA ASN A 122 -14.07 -3.98 -10.29
C ASN A 122 -13.70 -4.93 -9.14
N ARG A 123 -14.68 -5.46 -8.39
CA ARG A 123 -14.39 -6.42 -7.30
C ARG A 123 -13.83 -7.73 -7.81
N TRP A 124 -14.43 -8.33 -8.84
CA TRP A 124 -13.90 -9.56 -9.44
C TRP A 124 -12.51 -9.34 -10.06
N PHE A 125 -12.31 -8.20 -10.71
CA PHE A 125 -11.03 -7.85 -11.31
C PHE A 125 -9.95 -7.57 -10.25
N ALA A 126 -10.31 -7.01 -9.09
CA ALA A 126 -9.38 -6.84 -7.98
C ALA A 126 -8.88 -8.20 -7.46
N VAL A 127 -9.76 -9.22 -7.36
CA VAL A 127 -9.36 -10.59 -6.99
C VAL A 127 -8.42 -11.18 -8.03
N PHE A 128 -8.68 -10.96 -9.32
CA PHE A 128 -7.77 -11.38 -10.38
C PHE A 128 -6.41 -10.66 -10.30
N ALA A 129 -6.40 -9.35 -10.07
CA ALA A 129 -5.18 -8.56 -9.87
C ALA A 129 -4.40 -9.03 -8.64
N ASN A 130 -5.07 -9.57 -7.63
CA ASN A 130 -4.48 -10.09 -6.40
C ASN A 130 -3.64 -11.35 -6.63
N LEU A 131 -3.94 -12.17 -7.65
CA LEU A 131 -3.37 -13.52 -7.76
C LEU A 131 -1.83 -13.60 -7.56
N PRO A 132 -1.01 -12.71 -8.14
CA PRO A 132 0.45 -12.74 -7.96
C PRO A 132 0.96 -12.34 -6.57
N VAL A 133 0.10 -11.79 -5.71
CA VAL A 133 0.48 -11.38 -4.35
C VAL A 133 0.59 -12.57 -3.40
N GLY A 134 -0.14 -13.66 -3.66
CA GLY A 134 -0.08 -14.89 -2.84
C GLY A 134 -0.84 -14.82 -1.51
N LEU A 135 -1.60 -13.73 -1.25
CA LEU A 135 -2.39 -13.54 -0.03
C LEU A 135 -3.72 -12.86 -0.36
N PRO A 136 -4.86 -13.26 0.22
CA PRO A 136 -6.17 -12.73 -0.15
C PRO A 136 -6.43 -11.35 0.47
N TYR A 137 -5.91 -10.32 -0.18
CA TYR A 137 -5.80 -8.97 0.35
C TYR A 137 -6.81 -7.99 -0.26
N SER A 138 -7.14 -8.13 -1.55
CA SER A 138 -7.84 -7.10 -2.34
C SER A 138 -9.23 -6.73 -1.81
N ALA A 139 -10.00 -7.71 -1.33
CA ALA A 139 -11.33 -7.47 -0.79
C ALA A 139 -11.27 -6.73 0.57
N SER A 140 -10.40 -7.19 1.47
CA SER A 140 -10.15 -6.56 2.77
C SER A 140 -9.60 -5.15 2.60
N PHE A 141 -8.65 -4.97 1.69
CA PHE A 141 -8.09 -3.68 1.34
C PHE A 141 -9.19 -2.69 0.96
N LYS A 142 -10.04 -3.01 -0.02
CA LYS A 142 -11.15 -2.12 -0.42
C LYS A 142 -12.05 -1.76 0.77
N LYS A 143 -12.32 -2.71 1.67
CA LYS A 143 -13.18 -2.50 2.86
C LYS A 143 -12.59 -1.46 3.82
N TYR A 144 -11.29 -1.50 4.09
CA TYR A 144 -10.64 -0.54 4.99
C TYR A 144 -10.25 0.75 4.28
N HIS A 145 -9.81 0.67 3.03
CA HIS A 145 -9.39 1.81 2.22
C HIS A 145 -10.50 2.83 1.96
N ILE A 146 -11.74 2.36 1.76
CA ILE A 146 -12.89 3.27 1.61
C ILE A 146 -13.16 4.03 2.93
N ASP A 147 -12.92 3.41 4.08
CA ASP A 147 -13.04 4.09 5.38
C ASP A 147 -11.90 5.07 5.61
N HIS A 148 -10.66 4.74 5.21
CA HIS A 148 -9.55 5.68 5.19
C HIS A 148 -9.91 6.96 4.40
N HIS A 149 -10.48 6.82 3.20
CA HIS A 149 -10.90 8.00 2.44
C HIS A 149 -12.13 8.72 3.00
N ARG A 150 -13.02 8.02 3.70
CA ARG A 150 -14.25 8.59 4.27
C ARG A 150 -14.00 9.30 5.59
N TYR A 151 -13.12 8.75 6.42
CA TYR A 151 -12.81 9.19 7.77
C TYR A 151 -11.32 9.50 7.92
N LEU A 152 -10.73 10.11 6.89
CA LEU A 152 -9.29 10.40 6.83
C LEU A 152 -8.79 11.09 8.10
N GLY A 153 -7.82 10.49 8.79
CA GLY A 153 -7.31 11.05 10.04
C GLY A 153 -8.23 10.83 11.27
N GLY A 154 -9.33 10.10 11.11
CA GLY A 154 -10.31 9.84 12.15
C GLY A 154 -9.86 8.76 13.11
N ASP A 155 -9.86 9.07 14.39
CA ASP A 155 -9.41 8.18 15.46
C ASP A 155 -10.17 6.85 15.44
N TYR A 156 -9.43 5.73 15.48
CA TYR A 156 -9.90 4.34 15.31
C TYR A 156 -10.69 4.02 14.02
N LEU A 157 -11.13 5.02 13.25
CA LEU A 157 -11.86 4.82 12.00
C LEU A 157 -10.91 4.62 10.82
N ASP A 158 -9.84 5.40 10.80
CA ASP A 158 -8.76 5.31 9.83
C ASP A 158 -7.61 4.48 10.40
N VAL A 159 -7.60 3.20 10.03
CA VAL A 159 -6.60 2.23 10.48
C VAL A 159 -5.24 2.38 9.80
N ASP A 160 -5.09 3.34 8.89
CA ASP A 160 -3.80 3.66 8.29
C ASP A 160 -2.94 4.51 9.25
N ILE A 161 -3.57 5.17 10.23
CA ILE A 161 -2.90 5.93 11.30
C ILE A 161 -2.18 4.96 12.25
N PRO A 162 -0.90 5.19 12.60
CA PRO A 162 -0.22 4.44 13.63
C PRO A 162 -0.97 4.50 14.96
N THR A 163 -0.87 3.45 15.76
CA THR A 163 -1.33 3.48 17.15
C THR A 163 -0.46 4.38 18.03
N ASP A 164 -0.96 4.76 19.21
CA ASP A 164 -0.16 5.47 20.24
C ASP A 164 1.14 4.73 20.56
N PHE A 165 1.07 3.39 20.66
CA PHE A 165 2.26 2.56 20.89
C PHE A 165 3.25 2.68 19.74
N GLU A 166 2.80 2.59 18.49
CA GLU A 166 3.69 2.73 17.34
C GLU A 166 4.33 4.13 17.29
N GLY A 167 3.55 5.19 17.54
CA GLY A 167 4.04 6.56 17.60
C GLY A 167 5.09 6.78 18.69
N TRP A 168 4.85 6.24 19.88
CA TRP A 168 5.79 6.30 21.01
C TRP A 168 7.03 5.42 20.80
N PHE A 169 6.86 4.19 20.32
CA PHE A 169 7.95 3.23 20.20
C PHE A 169 8.89 3.59 19.04
N PHE A 170 8.33 3.89 17.86
CA PHE A 170 9.07 4.24 16.64
C PHE A 170 9.41 5.74 16.56
N CYS A 171 9.83 6.32 17.68
CA CYS A 171 10.11 7.76 17.78
C CYS A 171 11.57 8.15 17.42
N THR A 172 12.50 7.20 17.32
CA THR A 172 13.92 7.47 16.98
C THR A 172 14.25 7.14 15.53
N PRO A 173 15.27 7.75 14.89
CA PRO A 173 15.60 7.47 13.49
C PRO A 173 15.83 5.99 13.19
N PHE A 174 16.58 5.29 14.05
CA PHE A 174 16.83 3.85 13.89
C PHE A 174 15.54 3.02 14.00
N ARG A 175 14.66 3.35 14.96
CA ARG A 175 13.39 2.63 15.10
C ARG A 175 12.45 2.94 13.93
N LYS A 176 12.42 4.18 13.42
CA LYS A 176 11.68 4.53 12.20
C LYS A 176 12.15 3.74 10.98
N LEU A 177 13.45 3.49 10.85
CA LEU A 177 13.97 2.62 9.79
C LEU A 177 13.42 1.19 9.91
N ILE A 178 13.40 0.64 11.13
CA ILE A 178 12.77 -0.66 11.39
C ILE A 178 11.27 -0.61 11.06
N TRP A 179 10.58 0.45 11.46
CA TRP A 179 9.14 0.63 11.19
C TRP A 179 8.84 0.58 9.70
N ILE A 180 9.62 1.30 8.86
CA ILE A 180 9.50 1.26 7.40
C ILE A 180 9.67 -0.17 6.86
N ALA A 181 10.64 -0.92 7.37
CA ALA A 181 10.90 -2.29 6.92
C ALA A 181 9.74 -3.25 7.28
N ILE A 182 9.10 -3.06 8.44
CA ILE A 182 7.97 -3.90 8.88
C ILE A 182 6.60 -3.34 8.49
N GLN A 183 6.55 -2.16 7.85
CA GLN A 183 5.30 -1.46 7.61
C GLN A 183 4.28 -2.25 6.80
N PRO A 184 4.64 -3.07 5.80
CA PRO A 184 3.67 -3.94 5.14
C PRO A 184 2.92 -4.87 6.13
N PHE A 185 3.60 -5.35 7.17
CA PHE A 185 2.98 -6.18 8.21
C PHE A 185 2.11 -5.35 9.15
N ALA A 186 2.62 -4.21 9.64
CA ALA A 186 1.85 -3.33 10.51
C ALA A 186 0.59 -2.82 9.79
N TYR A 187 0.70 -2.38 8.55
CA TYR A 187 -0.43 -1.98 7.70
C TYR A 187 -1.47 -3.10 7.52
N SER A 188 -1.03 -4.34 7.30
CA SER A 188 -1.93 -5.47 7.07
C SER A 188 -2.61 -5.98 8.34
N LEU A 189 -1.94 -5.90 9.49
CA LEU A 189 -2.40 -6.46 10.76
C LEU A 189 -3.13 -5.44 11.65
N ARG A 190 -2.76 -4.15 11.60
CA ARG A 190 -3.39 -3.07 12.38
C ARG A 190 -4.91 -3.05 12.29
N PRO A 191 -5.53 -3.21 11.10
CA PRO A 191 -6.98 -3.23 10.99
C PRO A 191 -7.65 -4.31 11.86
N LEU A 192 -6.98 -5.43 12.12
CA LEU A 192 -7.54 -6.57 12.84
C LEU A 192 -7.66 -6.33 14.35
N TYR A 193 -6.92 -5.38 14.91
CA TYR A 193 -6.97 -5.07 16.35
C TYR A 193 -7.35 -3.62 16.67
N VAL A 194 -7.22 -2.68 15.73
CA VAL A 194 -7.67 -1.29 15.91
C VAL A 194 -9.16 -1.15 15.62
N ASN A 195 -9.65 -1.73 14.51
CA ASN A 195 -11.05 -1.63 14.11
C ASN A 195 -11.51 -2.90 13.38
N PRO A 196 -11.60 -4.04 14.08
CA PRO A 196 -11.98 -5.31 13.46
C PRO A 196 -13.39 -5.24 12.90
N LYS A 197 -13.50 -5.46 11.58
CA LYS A 197 -14.78 -5.53 10.88
C LYS A 197 -15.19 -6.97 10.61
N ALA A 198 -16.50 -7.20 10.53
CA ALA A 198 -17.05 -8.46 10.09
C ALA A 198 -16.47 -8.89 8.72
N ILE A 199 -16.25 -10.18 8.57
CA ILE A 199 -15.82 -10.80 7.31
C ILE A 199 -16.99 -10.76 6.32
N THR A 200 -16.71 -10.34 5.10
CA THR A 200 -17.69 -10.25 4.01
C THR A 200 -17.62 -11.47 3.09
N GLU A 201 -18.71 -11.73 2.35
CA GLU A 201 -18.74 -12.77 1.31
C GLU A 201 -17.62 -12.58 0.27
N MET A 202 -17.28 -11.33 -0.06
CA MET A 202 -16.23 -11.03 -1.03
C MET A 202 -14.83 -11.37 -0.51
N GLU A 203 -14.58 -11.22 0.80
CA GLU A 203 -13.33 -11.64 1.43
C GLU A 203 -13.20 -13.16 1.45
N ILE A 204 -14.30 -13.87 1.75
CA ILE A 204 -14.34 -15.34 1.65
C ILE A 204 -14.07 -15.78 0.21
N PHE A 205 -14.72 -15.16 -0.78
CA PHE A 205 -14.48 -15.47 -2.18
C PHE A 205 -13.02 -15.18 -2.60
N ASN A 206 -12.45 -14.04 -2.21
CA ASN A 206 -11.06 -13.72 -2.49
C ASN A 206 -10.11 -14.75 -1.88
N ALA A 207 -10.35 -15.19 -0.63
CA ALA A 207 -9.59 -16.23 0.03
C ALA A 207 -9.66 -17.57 -0.70
N LEU A 208 -10.86 -18.02 -1.05
CA LEU A 208 -11.06 -19.27 -1.78
C LEU A 208 -10.32 -19.28 -3.12
N VAL A 209 -10.44 -18.21 -3.91
CA VAL A 209 -9.73 -18.11 -5.20
C VAL A 209 -8.22 -18.07 -5.00
N GLN A 210 -7.72 -17.22 -4.10
CA GLN A 210 -6.27 -17.08 -3.87
C GLN A 210 -5.65 -18.40 -3.43
N PHE A 211 -6.20 -19.04 -2.39
CA PHE A 211 -5.67 -20.31 -1.89
C PHE A 211 -5.81 -21.45 -2.89
N SER A 212 -6.84 -21.44 -3.76
CA SER A 212 -6.95 -22.42 -4.85
C SER A 212 -5.82 -22.25 -5.86
N ILE A 213 -5.46 -21.01 -6.21
CA ILE A 213 -4.35 -20.72 -7.14
C ILE A 213 -3.01 -21.02 -6.49
N ASP A 214 -2.80 -20.63 -5.23
CA ASP A 214 -1.57 -20.93 -4.49
C ASP A 214 -1.36 -22.44 -4.38
N LEU A 215 -2.42 -23.20 -4.07
CA LEU A 215 -2.37 -24.66 -4.01
C LEU A 215 -2.09 -25.27 -5.38
N ALA A 216 -2.68 -24.74 -6.46
CA ALA A 216 -2.41 -25.21 -7.82
C ALA A 216 -0.94 -24.98 -8.22
N ILE A 217 -0.38 -23.79 -7.92
CA ILE A 217 1.03 -23.47 -8.14
C ILE A 217 1.92 -24.41 -7.33
N TYR A 218 1.63 -24.60 -6.05
CA TYR A 218 2.37 -25.49 -5.18
C TYR A 218 2.33 -26.94 -5.66
N TYR A 219 1.16 -27.44 -6.07
CA TYR A 219 1.02 -28.81 -6.56
C TYR A 219 1.74 -29.04 -7.89
N LEU A 220 1.70 -28.07 -8.81
CA LEU A 220 2.28 -28.20 -10.15
C LEU A 220 3.79 -27.93 -10.18
N TRP A 221 4.28 -26.96 -9.41
CA TRP A 221 5.66 -26.45 -9.47
C TRP A 221 6.45 -26.66 -8.17
N GLY A 222 5.80 -27.11 -7.10
CA GLY A 222 6.40 -27.42 -5.81
C GLY A 222 6.51 -26.20 -4.88
N TRP A 223 7.15 -26.41 -3.73
CA TRP A 223 7.43 -25.38 -2.73
C TRP A 223 8.30 -24.23 -3.26
N LYS A 224 9.06 -24.48 -4.32
CA LYS A 224 9.98 -23.54 -4.94
C LYS A 224 9.36 -23.08 -6.25
N PRO A 225 8.56 -22.00 -6.23
CA PRO A 225 7.93 -21.48 -7.42
C PRO A 225 8.97 -20.77 -8.28
#